data_AF-A0A954M768-F1
#
_entry.id   AF-A0A954M768-F1
#
_cell.length_a   1.000
_cell.length_b   1.000
_cell.length_c   1.000
_cell.angle_alpha   90.00
_cell.angle_beta   90.00
_cell.angle_gamma   90.00
#
_symmetry.space_group_name_H-M   'P 1'
#
loop_
_entity.id
_entity.type
_entity.pdbx_description
1 polymer ?
#
loop_
_entity_poly.entity_id
_entity_poly.type
_entity_poly.pdbx_seq_one_letter_code
_entity_poly.pdbx_strand_id
1 'polypeptide(L)'
;MFAVPLFLVTLPTAAPLTACGLIAGAVSMWLYQRVSPQDRLNQLVAELEESRQAMQAYEGDFDGMLELSKQNMWLSLKRVGYALGPSLIAGVPVIAAFAWLGSTAWATGEAMPFGPDWVRSWITLFIVATTISALAIKWAFKIR
;
A
#
# COMPACT_ATOMS: atom_id res chain seq x y z
N MET A 1 21.82 -41.21 -6.63
CA MET A 1 20.60 -40.49 -6.19
C MET A 1 20.80 -39.04 -6.59
N PHE A 2 20.25 -38.59 -7.71
CA PHE A 2 20.41 -37.21 -8.16
C PHE A 2 19.63 -36.30 -7.20
N ALA A 3 20.32 -35.38 -6.53
CA ALA A 3 19.66 -34.31 -5.79
C ALA A 3 18.92 -33.46 -6.81
N VAL A 4 17.62 -33.71 -6.99
CA VAL A 4 16.75 -32.78 -7.71
C VAL A 4 16.91 -31.46 -6.97
N PRO A 5 17.38 -30.39 -7.64
CA PRO A 5 17.56 -29.13 -6.97
C PRO A 5 16.21 -28.67 -6.43
N LEU A 6 16.18 -28.27 -5.15
CA LEU A 6 14.98 -27.84 -4.44
C LEU A 6 14.19 -26.77 -5.23
N PHE A 7 14.87 -25.99 -6.08
CA PHE A 7 14.26 -24.98 -6.95
C PHE A 7 13.35 -25.56 -8.05
N LEU A 8 13.61 -26.75 -8.58
CA LEU A 8 12.76 -27.38 -9.61
C LEU A 8 11.44 -27.90 -9.04
N VAL A 9 11.40 -28.19 -7.73
CA VAL A 9 10.20 -28.64 -7.02
C VAL A 9 9.31 -27.46 -6.59
N THR A 10 9.90 -26.28 -6.30
CA THR A 10 9.16 -25.07 -5.89
C THR A 10 8.75 -24.16 -7.04
N LEU A 11 9.37 -24.28 -8.22
CA LEU A 11 9.04 -23.53 -9.44
C LEU A 11 7.54 -23.59 -9.85
N PRO A 12 6.86 -24.76 -9.86
CA PRO A 12 5.46 -24.81 -10.29
C PRO A 12 4.48 -24.14 -9.30
N THR A 13 4.81 -24.01 -8.01
CA THR A 13 3.99 -23.33 -7.01
C THR A 13 4.32 -21.85 -6.86
N ALA A 14 5.59 -21.45 -7.04
CA ALA A 14 6.03 -20.05 -6.90
C ALA A 14 5.62 -19.15 -8.09
N ALA A 15 5.50 -19.71 -9.30
CA ALA A 15 5.12 -18.96 -10.50
C ALA A 15 3.73 -18.31 -10.41
N PRO A 16 2.63 -19.04 -10.08
CA PRO A 16 1.31 -18.42 -9.95
C PRO A 16 1.23 -17.43 -8.79
N LEU A 17 1.91 -17.71 -7.66
CA LEU A 17 1.99 -16.81 -6.51
C LEU A 17 2.58 -15.44 -6.87
N THR A 18 3.73 -15.46 -7.53
CA THR A 18 4.44 -14.25 -7.94
C THR A 18 3.67 -13.52 -9.04
N ALA A 19 3.14 -14.22 -10.04
CA ALA A 19 2.33 -13.63 -11.09
C ALA A 19 1.08 -12.93 -10.53
N CYS A 20 0.32 -13.60 -9.66
CA CYS A 20 -0.85 -13.01 -9.03
C CYS A 20 -0.50 -11.84 -8.11
N GLY A 21 0.61 -11.91 -7.36
CA GLY A 21 1.09 -10.78 -6.57
C GLY A 21 1.45 -9.58 -7.44
N LEU A 22 2.17 -9.80 -8.54
CA LEU A 22 2.52 -8.73 -9.48
C LEU A 22 1.27 -8.10 -10.10
N ILE A 23 0.32 -8.91 -10.57
CA ILE A 23 -0.92 -8.45 -11.19
C ILE A 23 -1.78 -7.71 -10.17
N ALA A 24 -1.96 -8.26 -8.96
CA ALA A 24 -2.76 -7.63 -7.92
C ALA A 24 -2.18 -6.28 -7.49
N GLY A 25 -0.85 -6.19 -7.30
CA GLY A 25 -0.16 -4.94 -7.04
C GLY A 25 -0.34 -3.94 -8.18
N ALA A 26 -0.31 -4.42 -9.43
CA ALA A 26 -0.48 -3.56 -10.59
C ALA A 26 -1.88 -2.99 -10.74
N VAL A 27 -2.89 -3.84 -10.62
CA VAL A 27 -4.30 -3.44 -10.65
C VAL A 27 -4.63 -2.52 -9.48
N SER A 28 -4.13 -2.83 -8.28
CA SER A 28 -4.28 -2.00 -7.09
C SER A 28 -3.73 -0.59 -7.33
N MET A 29 -2.49 -0.49 -7.82
CA MET A 29 -1.85 0.80 -8.06
C MET A 29 -2.52 1.60 -9.20
N TRP A 30 -3.00 0.91 -10.23
CA TRP A 30 -3.77 1.54 -11.31
C TRP A 30 -5.13 2.06 -10.84
N LEU A 31 -5.86 1.29 -10.02
CA LEU A 31 -7.11 1.75 -9.40
C LEU A 31 -6.87 2.92 -8.45
N TYR A 32 -5.82 2.82 -7.64
CA TYR A 32 -5.41 3.90 -6.75
C TYR A 32 -5.21 5.20 -7.52
N GLN A 33 -4.50 5.17 -8.65
CA GLN A 33 -4.29 6.36 -9.49
C GLN A 33 -5.58 6.99 -10.00
N ARG A 34 -6.58 6.19 -10.38
CA ARG A 34 -7.84 6.71 -10.94
C ARG A 34 -8.76 7.31 -9.90
N VAL A 35 -8.69 6.82 -8.68
CA VAL A 35 -9.60 7.21 -7.60
C VAL A 35 -8.98 8.25 -6.68
N SER A 36 -7.65 8.26 -6.55
CA SER A 36 -6.93 9.15 -5.64
C SER A 36 -6.98 10.61 -6.11
N PRO A 37 -7.54 11.54 -5.32
CA PRO A 37 -7.58 12.96 -5.64
C PRO A 37 -6.24 13.63 -5.28
N GLN A 38 -5.19 13.29 -6.02
CA GLN A 38 -3.81 13.73 -5.74
C GLN A 38 -3.68 15.26 -5.69
N ASP A 39 -4.36 15.99 -6.58
CA ASP A 39 -4.34 17.46 -6.57
C ASP A 39 -4.92 18.05 -5.28
N ARG A 40 -6.01 17.48 -4.77
CA ARG A 40 -6.63 17.91 -3.51
C ARG A 40 -5.75 17.58 -2.30
N LEU A 41 -5.10 16.43 -2.31
CA LEU A 41 -4.14 16.06 -1.27
C LEU A 41 -2.95 17.02 -1.24
N ASN A 42 -2.43 17.42 -2.41
CA ASN A 42 -1.34 18.37 -2.52
C ASN A 42 -1.76 19.79 -2.08
N GLN A 43 -2.97 20.23 -2.42
CA GLN A 43 -3.54 21.48 -1.91
C GLN A 43 -3.63 21.47 -0.38
N LEU A 44 -4.14 20.38 0.21
CA LEU A 44 -4.22 20.26 1.67
C LEU A 44 -2.86 20.26 2.37
N VAL A 45 -1.82 19.70 1.74
CA VAL A 45 -0.45 19.79 2.28
C VAL A 45 0.03 21.24 2.30
N ALA A 46 -0.25 22.02 1.25
CA ALA A 46 0.07 23.44 1.21
C ALA A 46 -0.71 24.23 2.27
N GLU A 47 -2.03 24.01 2.40
CA GLU A 47 -2.88 24.65 3.42
C GLU A 47 -2.45 24.31 4.85
N LEU A 48 -2.02 23.06 5.10
CA LEU A 48 -1.49 22.64 6.40
C LEU A 48 -0.17 23.35 6.75
N GLU A 49 0.71 23.53 5.77
CA GLU A 49 1.97 24.23 5.97
C GLU A 49 1.74 25.73 6.22
N GLU A 50 0.82 26.36 5.48
CA GLU A 50 0.39 27.74 5.71
C GLU A 50 -0.24 27.91 7.11
N SER A 51 -1.14 26.99 7.51
CA SER A 51 -1.73 26.98 8.85
C SER A 51 -0.69 26.80 9.94
N ARG A 52 0.32 25.95 9.72
CA ARG A 52 1.44 25.75 10.64
C ARG A 52 2.27 27.02 10.82
N GLN A 53 2.55 27.73 9.73
CA GLN A 53 3.27 29.00 9.77
C GLN A 53 2.44 30.09 10.47
N ALA A 54 1.14 30.15 10.19
CA ALA A 54 0.22 31.08 10.84
C ALA A 54 0.19 30.88 12.37
N MET A 55 0.15 29.64 12.85
CA MET A 55 0.23 29.35 14.30
C MET A 55 1.59 29.73 14.92
N GLN A 56 2.70 29.60 14.20
CA GLN A 56 4.02 29.99 14.70
C GLN A 56 4.21 31.50 14.80
N ALA A 57 3.60 32.25 13.87
CA ALA A 57 3.62 33.70 13.84
C ALA A 57 2.50 34.34 14.71
N TYR A 58 1.63 33.54 15.32
CA TYR A 58 0.50 34.03 16.09
C TYR A 58 0.92 34.42 17.51
N GLU A 59 0.95 35.72 17.79
CA GLU A 59 1.26 36.29 19.11
C GLU A 59 0.01 36.73 19.90
N GLY A 60 -1.19 36.43 19.37
CA GLY A 60 -2.47 36.90 19.93
C GLY A 60 -2.98 36.09 21.13
N ASP A 61 -4.27 36.30 21.45
CA ASP A 61 -4.92 35.66 22.59
C ASP A 61 -5.21 34.16 22.36
N PHE A 62 -5.37 33.42 23.45
CA PHE A 62 -5.59 31.97 23.43
C PHE A 62 -6.78 31.54 22.57
N ASP A 63 -7.87 32.30 22.56
CA ASP A 63 -9.06 31.98 21.77
C ASP A 63 -8.79 31.96 20.25
N GLY A 64 -7.96 32.88 19.74
CA GLY A 64 -7.58 32.86 18.33
C GLY A 64 -6.58 31.75 18.00
N MET A 65 -5.73 31.36 18.96
CA MET A 65 -4.88 30.17 18.80
C MET A 65 -5.72 28.88 18.76
N LEU A 66 -6.78 28.79 19.56
CA LEU A 66 -7.72 27.67 19.52
C LEU A 66 -8.45 27.58 18.19
N GLU A 67 -8.83 28.70 17.58
CA GLU A 67 -9.48 28.72 16.27
C GLU A 67 -8.55 28.18 15.17
N LEU A 68 -7.31 28.66 15.12
CA LEU A 68 -6.28 28.17 14.19
C LEU A 68 -6.02 26.66 14.37
N SER A 69 -5.95 26.20 15.62
CA SER A 69 -5.75 24.78 15.95
C SER A 69 -6.93 23.91 15.49
N LYS A 70 -8.17 24.36 15.66
CA LYS A 70 -9.38 23.67 15.16
C LYS A 70 -9.37 23.56 13.64
N GLN A 71 -9.01 24.63 12.94
CA GLN A 71 -8.90 24.63 11.48
C GLN A 71 -7.82 23.64 11.00
N ASN A 72 -6.65 23.65 11.62
CA ASN A 72 -5.56 22.73 11.31
C ASN A 72 -5.92 21.25 11.56
N MET A 73 -6.61 20.97 12.67
CA MET A 73 -7.11 19.64 12.99
C MET A 73 -8.10 19.15 11.92
N TRP A 74 -9.01 20.02 11.48
CA TRP A 74 -9.98 19.69 10.44
C TRP A 74 -9.32 19.43 9.08
N LEU A 75 -8.31 20.21 8.69
CA LEU A 75 -7.51 19.97 7.49
C LEU A 75 -6.80 18.62 7.54
N SER A 76 -6.24 18.28 8.70
CA SER A 76 -5.60 16.98 8.93
C SER A 76 -6.58 15.82 8.78
N LEU A 77 -7.79 15.94 9.35
CA LEU A 77 -8.86 14.95 9.21
C LEU A 77 -9.31 14.80 7.75
N LYS A 78 -9.48 15.91 7.03
CA LYS A 78 -9.80 15.89 5.59
C LYS A 78 -8.74 15.14 4.79
N ARG A 79 -7.45 15.41 5.06
CA ARG A 79 -6.34 14.72 4.38
C ARG A 79 -6.39 13.22 4.61
N VAL A 80 -6.63 12.79 5.84
CA VAL A 80 -6.80 11.37 6.17
C VAL A 80 -7.99 10.79 5.40
N GLY A 81 -9.14 11.47 5.39
CA GLY A 81 -10.32 11.03 4.63
C GLY A 81 -10.06 10.86 3.13
N TYR A 82 -9.38 11.83 2.52
CA TYR A 82 -8.99 11.78 1.10
C TYR A 82 -7.98 10.68 0.78
N ALA A 83 -7.16 10.26 1.74
CA ALA A 83 -6.23 9.14 1.57
C ALA A 83 -6.89 7.78 1.83
N LEU A 84 -7.76 7.67 2.83
CA LEU A 84 -8.37 6.41 3.26
C LEU A 84 -9.31 5.83 2.21
N GLY A 85 -10.21 6.64 1.65
CA GLY A 85 -11.20 6.17 0.67
C GLY A 85 -10.56 5.46 -0.53
N PRO A 86 -9.64 6.11 -1.27
CA PRO A 86 -8.92 5.49 -2.38
C PRO A 86 -8.08 4.27 -1.96
N SER A 87 -7.50 4.28 -0.75
CA SER A 87 -6.69 3.17 -0.26
C SER A 87 -7.53 1.90 -0.02
N LEU A 88 -8.75 2.05 0.52
CA LEU A 88 -9.67 0.92 0.70
C LEU A 88 -10.08 0.32 -0.64
N ILE A 89 -10.41 1.16 -1.62
CA ILE A 89 -10.79 0.73 -2.97
C ILE A 89 -9.61 0.03 -3.65
N ALA A 90 -8.41 0.59 -3.54
CA ALA A 90 -7.18 0.00 -4.07
C ALA A 90 -6.79 -1.31 -3.36
N GLY A 91 -7.24 -1.53 -2.13
CA GLY A 91 -7.02 -2.78 -1.39
C GLY A 91 -7.86 -3.96 -1.90
N VAL A 92 -8.99 -3.70 -2.56
CA VAL A 92 -9.94 -4.74 -3.01
C VAL A 92 -9.27 -5.80 -3.91
N PRO A 93 -8.50 -5.45 -4.97
CA PRO A 93 -7.83 -6.46 -5.80
C PRO A 93 -6.81 -7.30 -5.02
N VAL A 94 -6.12 -6.70 -4.05
CA VAL A 94 -5.12 -7.40 -3.23
C VAL A 94 -5.81 -8.42 -2.32
N ILE A 95 -6.91 -8.02 -1.67
CA ILE A 95 -7.71 -8.91 -0.82
C ILE A 95 -8.36 -10.03 -1.65
N ALA A 96 -8.91 -9.69 -2.83
CA ALA A 96 -9.51 -10.67 -3.72
C ALA A 96 -8.48 -11.68 -4.22
N ALA A 97 -7.30 -11.22 -4.64
CA ALA A 97 -6.19 -12.10 -4.99
C ALA A 97 -5.80 -12.96 -3.79
N PHE A 98 -5.56 -12.37 -2.62
CA PHE A 98 -5.20 -13.10 -1.41
C PHE A 98 -6.21 -14.20 -1.05
N ALA A 99 -7.50 -13.90 -1.08
CA ALA A 99 -8.56 -14.87 -0.77
C ALA A 99 -8.65 -15.98 -1.82
N TRP A 100 -8.53 -15.64 -3.12
CA TRP A 100 -8.49 -16.62 -4.19
C TRP A 100 -7.28 -17.55 -4.04
N LEU A 101 -6.11 -16.96 -3.84
CA LEU A 101 -4.86 -17.65 -3.62
C LEU A 101 -4.95 -18.62 -2.43
N GLY A 102 -5.47 -18.17 -1.28
CA GLY A 102 -5.65 -18.98 -0.08
C GLY A 102 -6.63 -20.17 -0.21
N SER A 103 -7.52 -20.15 -1.21
CA SER A 103 -8.49 -21.24 -1.47
C SER A 103 -7.95 -22.36 -2.36
N THR A 104 -6.73 -22.22 -2.88
CA THR A 104 -6.14 -23.17 -3.82
C THR A 104 -5.16 -24.14 -3.16
N ALA A 105 -4.98 -25.31 -3.77
CA ALA A 105 -4.15 -26.39 -3.25
C ALA A 105 -2.64 -26.06 -3.12
N TRP A 106 -2.16 -24.97 -3.72
CA TRP A 106 -0.75 -24.57 -3.69
C TRP A 106 -0.42 -23.58 -2.56
N ALA A 107 -1.43 -23.06 -1.85
CA ALA A 107 -1.26 -22.17 -0.69
C ALA A 107 -0.97 -22.93 0.64
N THR A 108 -0.86 -24.25 0.61
CA THR A 108 -0.62 -25.09 1.80
C THR A 108 0.84 -25.52 1.96
N GLY A 109 1.70 -25.23 0.98
CA GLY A 109 3.11 -25.63 0.99
C GLY A 109 4.07 -24.57 1.58
N GLU A 110 5.22 -25.03 2.09
CA GLU A 110 6.37 -24.17 2.39
C GLU A 110 6.91 -23.56 1.08
N ALA A 111 6.63 -22.28 0.86
CA ALA A 111 7.03 -21.56 -0.34
C ALA A 111 8.51 -21.16 -0.33
N MET A 112 9.13 -21.12 0.86
CA MET A 112 10.55 -20.85 1.07
C MET A 112 11.22 -21.97 1.86
N PRO A 113 12.45 -22.37 1.52
CA PRO A 113 13.11 -23.50 2.14
C PRO A 113 13.91 -23.17 3.40
N PHE A 114 13.95 -21.90 3.80
CA PHE A 114 14.70 -21.43 4.97
C PHE A 114 13.91 -20.35 5.70
N GLY A 115 14.30 -20.11 6.96
CA GLY A 115 13.69 -19.12 7.83
C GLY A 115 12.66 -19.71 8.79
N PRO A 116 12.11 -18.89 9.69
CA PRO A 116 11.01 -19.28 10.58
C PRO A 116 9.72 -19.58 9.80
N ASP A 117 8.78 -20.31 10.40
CA ASP A 117 7.56 -20.78 9.74
C ASP A 117 6.73 -19.67 9.07
N TRP A 118 6.71 -18.47 9.66
CA TRP A 118 6.01 -17.31 9.10
C TRP A 118 6.65 -16.78 7.80
N VAL A 119 7.97 -16.95 7.61
CA VAL A 119 8.69 -16.58 6.36
C VAL A 119 8.47 -17.63 5.30
N ARG A 120 8.38 -18.91 5.69
CA ARG A 120 8.17 -20.02 4.75
C ARG A 120 6.78 -20.03 4.15
N SER A 121 5.86 -19.23 4.68
CA SER A 121 4.52 -19.07 4.15
C SER A 121 4.51 -18.44 2.76
N TRP A 122 3.60 -18.91 1.92
CA TRP A 122 3.29 -18.31 0.61
C TRP A 122 2.90 -16.83 0.70
N ILE A 123 2.39 -16.40 1.85
CA ILE A 123 2.00 -15.01 2.14
C ILE A 123 3.20 -14.08 1.94
N THR A 124 4.40 -14.49 2.34
CA THR A 124 5.60 -13.65 2.22
C THR A 124 5.95 -13.38 0.76
N LEU A 125 5.92 -14.39 -0.10
CA LEU A 125 6.16 -14.20 -1.54
C LEU A 125 5.11 -13.30 -2.17
N PHE A 126 3.85 -13.46 -1.80
CA PHE A 126 2.77 -12.61 -2.27
C PHE A 126 2.96 -11.14 -1.85
N ILE A 127 3.26 -10.87 -0.58
CA ILE A 127 3.50 -9.51 -0.06
C ILE A 127 4.72 -8.87 -0.74
N VAL A 128 5.81 -9.62 -0.91
CA VAL A 128 7.01 -9.11 -1.58
C VAL A 128 6.72 -8.80 -3.06
N ALA A 129 6.07 -9.71 -3.78
CA ALA A 129 5.73 -9.51 -5.19
C ALA A 129 4.77 -8.33 -5.39
N THR A 130 3.70 -8.24 -4.58
CA THR A 130 2.75 -7.10 -4.62
C THR A 130 3.44 -5.78 -4.32
N THR A 131 4.30 -5.73 -3.30
CA THR A 131 5.05 -4.52 -2.92
C THR A 131 6.00 -4.08 -4.03
N ILE A 132 6.78 -5.01 -4.60
CA ILE A 132 7.70 -4.71 -5.71
C ILE A 132 6.91 -4.18 -6.91
N SER A 133 5.79 -4.80 -7.28
CA SER A 133 4.94 -4.35 -8.39
C SER A 133 4.39 -2.94 -8.16
N ALA A 134 3.83 -2.69 -6.96
CA ALA A 134 3.28 -1.39 -6.61
C ALA A 134 4.35 -0.28 -6.66
N LEU A 135 5.55 -0.56 -6.14
CA LEU A 135 6.68 0.37 -6.20
C LEU A 135 7.17 0.59 -7.64
N ALA A 136 7.29 -0.48 -8.43
CA ALA A 136 7.70 -0.39 -9.83
C ALA A 136 6.73 0.47 -10.64
N ILE A 137 5.44 0.35 -10.40
CA ILE A 137 4.41 1.17 -11.07
C ILE A 137 4.44 2.60 -10.55
N LYS A 138 4.61 2.82 -9.25
CA LYS A 138 4.81 4.16 -8.72
C LYS A 138 5.98 4.88 -9.41
N TRP A 139 7.08 4.16 -9.62
CA TRP A 139 8.27 4.68 -10.31
C TRP A 139 8.02 4.88 -11.81
N ALA A 140 7.41 3.91 -12.48
CA ALA A 140 7.13 3.96 -13.92
C ALA A 140 6.18 5.09 -14.30
N PHE A 141 5.19 5.39 -13.46
CA PHE A 141 4.18 6.43 -13.72
C PHE A 141 4.55 7.81 -13.14
N LYS A 142 5.73 7.99 -12.51
CA LYS A 142 6.19 9.26 -11.91
C LYS A 142 5.13 9.96 -11.06
N ILE A 143 4.39 9.19 -10.28
CA ILE A 143 3.35 9.71 -9.40
C ILE A 143 4.05 10.51 -8.30
N ARG A 144 3.86 11.84 -8.28
CA ARG A 144 4.44 12.75 -7.28
C ARG A 144 3.67 12.69 -5.98
#